data_AF-A0A0F9KEU5-F1
#
_entry.id   AF-A0A0F9KEU5-F1
#
_cell.length_a   1.000
_cell.length_b   1.000
_cell.length_c   1.000
_cell.angle_alpha   90.00
_cell.angle_beta   90.00
_cell.angle_gamma   90.00
#
_symmetry.space_group_name_H-M   'P 1'
#
loop_
_entity.id
_entity.type
_entity.pdbx_description
1 polymer ?
#
loop_
_entity_poly.entity_id
_entity_poly.type
_entity_poly.pdbx_seq_one_letter_code
_entity_poly.pdbx_strand_id
1 'polypeptide(L)'
;MKDVLMNNPDLYEGKYDVWWLNKMHELSWWDEIEPFITMYWDIHPFFRMERRREWGHIEWLTGLNPEDEPELHPYPIMMRRKYQRVRRSIGYPIRAVAEQVKLAPVNTLFGCTHSMMLGYAILQGYERIECYGVNLMNPVETYLEKPSWALWYGVALSKGIEVDLTHSPYMMPTVTYFNDRLGQIQNQFTPAVVSYQVWGTEQTGFHDEFAMTKDDWTKLHEVQK
;
A
#
# COMPACT_ATOMS: atom_id res chain seq x y z
N MET A 1 -16.03 2.85 -6.55
CA MET A 1 -15.04 1.79 -6.25
C MET A 1 -15.74 0.44 -6.11
N LYS A 2 -16.63 0.25 -5.11
CA LYS A 2 -17.41 -0.98 -4.93
C LYS A 2 -17.95 -1.55 -6.25
N ASP A 3 -18.76 -0.79 -6.97
CA ASP A 3 -19.37 -1.26 -8.22
C ASP A 3 -18.35 -1.60 -9.31
N VAL A 4 -17.18 -0.95 -9.33
CA VAL A 4 -16.14 -1.25 -10.33
C VAL A 4 -15.49 -2.59 -10.02
N LEU A 5 -15.16 -2.84 -8.75
CA LEU A 5 -14.54 -4.09 -8.32
C LEU A 5 -15.55 -5.25 -8.43
N MET A 6 -16.75 -5.08 -7.88
CA MET A 6 -17.74 -6.16 -7.78
C MET A 6 -18.34 -6.56 -9.14
N ASN A 7 -18.26 -5.70 -10.16
CA ASN A 7 -18.71 -6.01 -11.53
C ASN A 7 -17.57 -6.45 -12.45
N ASN A 8 -16.33 -6.56 -11.96
CA ASN A 8 -15.22 -7.05 -12.77
C ASN A 8 -15.22 -8.59 -12.77
N PRO A 9 -15.52 -9.28 -13.89
CA PRO A 9 -15.57 -10.74 -13.94
C PRO A 9 -14.21 -11.38 -13.65
N ASP A 10 -13.12 -10.71 -14.05
CA ASP A 10 -11.76 -11.23 -13.89
C ASP A 10 -11.36 -11.33 -12.39
N LEU A 11 -12.04 -10.58 -11.51
CA LEU A 11 -11.89 -10.69 -10.05
C LEU A 11 -12.32 -12.07 -9.53
N TYR A 12 -13.45 -12.58 -10.03
CA TYR A 12 -14.00 -13.88 -9.65
C TYR A 12 -13.25 -15.05 -10.28
N GLU A 13 -12.53 -14.79 -11.38
CA GLU A 13 -11.66 -15.77 -12.05
C GLU A 13 -10.30 -15.90 -11.36
N GLY A 14 -10.03 -15.10 -10.31
CA GLY A 14 -8.75 -15.13 -9.58
C GLY A 14 -7.57 -14.69 -10.42
N LYS A 15 -7.80 -13.86 -11.44
CA LYS A 15 -6.74 -13.32 -12.31
C LYS A 15 -5.94 -12.20 -11.66
N TYR A 16 -6.46 -11.63 -10.59
CA TYR A 16 -5.83 -10.51 -9.88
C TYR A 16 -5.33 -10.92 -8.51
N ASP A 17 -4.19 -10.36 -8.15
CA ASP A 17 -3.86 -10.15 -6.75
C ASP A 17 -4.51 -8.86 -6.25
N VAL A 18 -5.34 -8.95 -5.22
CA VAL A 18 -6.11 -7.84 -4.68
C VAL A 18 -5.53 -7.43 -3.35
N TRP A 19 -5.00 -6.21 -3.29
CA TRP A 19 -4.36 -5.69 -2.10
C TRP A 19 -5.22 -4.62 -1.44
N TRP A 20 -5.39 -4.78 -0.13
CA TRP A 20 -6.20 -3.90 0.71
C TRP A 20 -5.35 -3.31 1.83
N LEU A 21 -5.77 -2.20 2.45
CA LEU A 21 -4.88 -1.50 3.39
C LEU A 21 -5.54 -0.73 4.55
N ASN A 22 -4.77 -0.52 5.62
CA ASN A 22 -5.08 0.28 6.82
C ASN A 22 -6.39 -0.13 7.50
N LYS A 23 -7.34 0.81 7.64
CA LYS A 23 -8.63 0.61 8.32
C LYS A 23 -9.77 0.27 7.36
N MET A 24 -9.45 -0.16 6.15
CA MET A 24 -10.48 -0.40 5.14
C MET A 24 -11.34 -1.64 5.42
N HIS A 25 -11.03 -2.40 6.48
CA HIS A 25 -11.92 -3.42 7.04
C HIS A 25 -13.15 -2.83 7.77
N GLU A 26 -13.15 -1.52 8.03
CA GLU A 26 -14.28 -0.79 8.62
C GLU A 26 -15.34 -0.38 7.56
N LEU A 27 -15.13 -0.72 6.29
CA LEU A 27 -16.09 -0.40 5.23
C LEU A 27 -17.37 -1.24 5.39
N SER A 28 -18.52 -0.64 5.13
CA SER A 28 -19.84 -1.29 5.27
C SER A 28 -20.10 -2.45 4.32
N TRP A 29 -19.18 -2.71 3.38
CA TRP A 29 -19.23 -3.79 2.40
C TRP A 29 -17.96 -4.64 2.45
N TRP A 30 -17.27 -4.65 3.59
CA TRP A 30 -16.08 -5.45 3.85
C TRP A 30 -16.31 -6.93 3.54
N ASP A 31 -17.40 -7.50 4.05
CA ASP A 31 -17.74 -8.92 3.88
C ASP A 31 -17.93 -9.30 2.40
N GLU A 32 -18.24 -8.34 1.54
CA GLU A 32 -18.37 -8.56 0.10
C GLU A 32 -17.01 -8.60 -0.60
N ILE A 33 -16.00 -7.88 -0.11
CA ILE A 33 -14.69 -7.75 -0.76
C ILE A 33 -13.61 -8.65 -0.14
N GLU A 34 -13.72 -8.98 1.15
CA GLU A 34 -12.75 -9.80 1.89
C GLU A 34 -12.40 -11.12 1.18
N PRO A 35 -13.35 -11.86 0.60
CA PRO A 35 -13.03 -13.13 -0.09
C PRO A 35 -12.07 -12.99 -1.27
N PHE A 36 -11.92 -11.78 -1.83
CA PHE A 36 -11.04 -11.52 -2.97
C PHE A 36 -9.65 -11.04 -2.55
N ILE A 37 -9.44 -10.67 -1.28
CA ILE A 37 -8.18 -10.09 -0.82
C ILE A 37 -7.10 -11.16 -0.79
N THR A 38 -6.00 -10.92 -1.51
CA THR A 38 -4.82 -11.81 -1.49
C THR A 38 -3.73 -11.30 -0.55
N MET A 39 -3.74 -10.01 -0.20
CA MET A 39 -2.83 -9.42 0.78
C MET A 39 -3.43 -8.19 1.46
N TYR A 40 -3.28 -8.10 2.77
CA TYR A 40 -3.62 -6.88 3.52
C TYR A 40 -2.37 -6.09 3.87
N TRP A 41 -2.46 -4.77 3.90
CA TRP A 41 -1.33 -3.87 4.16
C TRP A 41 -1.61 -2.99 5.36
N ASP A 42 -0.78 -3.13 6.39
CA ASP A 42 -0.75 -2.20 7.51
C ASP A 42 0.71 -1.91 7.90
N ILE A 43 1.29 -0.96 7.18
CA ILE A 43 2.69 -0.57 7.33
C ILE A 43 2.94 0.18 8.65
N HIS A 44 1.89 0.57 9.38
CA HIS A 44 2.05 1.31 10.62
C HIS A 44 2.84 0.48 11.65
N PRO A 45 3.79 1.11 12.38
CA PRO A 45 4.42 0.45 13.50
C PRO A 45 3.37 0.09 14.56
N PHE A 46 3.37 -1.16 15.03
CA PHE A 46 2.35 -1.64 15.96
C PHE A 46 2.21 -0.77 17.22
N PHE A 47 3.34 -0.34 17.80
CA PHE A 47 3.35 0.56 18.97
C PHE A 47 2.65 1.91 18.72
N ARG A 48 2.62 2.38 17.47
CA ARG A 48 1.96 3.64 17.09
C ARG A 48 0.45 3.49 17.15
N MET A 49 -0.07 2.35 16.72
CA MET A 49 -1.49 2.02 16.83
C MET A 49 -1.91 1.94 18.31
N GLU A 50 -1.09 1.30 19.16
CA GLU A 50 -1.32 1.24 20.60
C GLU A 50 -1.34 2.64 21.23
N ARG A 51 -0.38 3.49 20.87
CA ARG A 51 -0.32 4.88 21.35
C ARG A 51 -1.56 5.69 20.93
N ARG A 52 -2.09 5.44 19.73
CA ARG A 52 -3.30 6.06 19.20
C ARG A 52 -4.59 5.43 19.71
N ARG A 53 -4.50 4.36 20.51
CA ARG A 53 -5.65 3.64 21.06
C ARG A 53 -6.59 3.10 19.99
N GLU A 54 -6.02 2.63 18.88
CA GLU A 54 -6.77 2.03 17.77
C GLU A 54 -7.16 0.58 18.10
N TRP A 55 -7.81 0.36 19.26
CA TRP A 55 -8.00 -0.98 19.83
C TRP A 55 -8.80 -1.90 18.93
N GLY A 56 -9.90 -1.44 18.34
CA GLY A 56 -10.68 -2.25 17.40
C GLY A 56 -9.88 -2.72 16.19
N HIS A 57 -9.02 -1.85 15.63
CA HIS A 57 -8.13 -2.22 14.53
C HIS A 57 -7.05 -3.21 14.97
N ILE A 58 -6.47 -3.02 16.16
CA ILE A 58 -5.47 -3.93 16.72
C ILE A 58 -6.08 -5.30 17.01
N GLU A 59 -7.25 -5.35 17.62
CA GLU A 59 -8.00 -6.59 17.91
C GLU A 59 -8.28 -7.33 16.60
N TRP A 60 -8.79 -6.61 15.58
CA TRP A 60 -9.00 -7.14 14.24
C TRP A 60 -7.71 -7.72 13.65
N LEU A 61 -6.60 -6.96 13.61
CA LEU A 61 -5.31 -7.44 13.06
C LEU A 61 -4.78 -8.69 13.79
N THR A 62 -4.96 -8.73 15.11
CA THR A 62 -4.43 -9.83 15.94
C THR A 62 -5.33 -11.06 15.93
N GLY A 63 -6.57 -10.94 15.43
CA GLY A 63 -7.59 -11.99 15.53
C GLY A 63 -8.03 -12.25 16.98
N LEU A 64 -7.81 -11.29 17.88
CA LEU A 64 -8.21 -11.41 19.28
C LEU A 64 -9.64 -10.89 19.41
N ASN A 65 -10.63 -11.73 19.12
CA ASN A 65 -11.95 -11.56 19.72
C ASN A 65 -11.90 -12.24 21.12
N PRO A 66 -12.15 -11.52 22.23
CA PRO A 66 -12.12 -12.12 23.57
C PRO A 66 -13.05 -13.32 23.75
N GLU A 67 -14.07 -13.45 22.90
CA GLU A 67 -15.13 -14.45 23.04
C GLU A 67 -14.96 -15.68 22.13
N ASP A 68 -14.07 -15.64 21.13
CA ASP A 68 -13.92 -16.70 20.13
C ASP A 68 -12.49 -17.26 20.05
N GLU A 69 -12.35 -18.47 19.49
CA GLU A 69 -11.04 -18.94 19.06
C GLU A 69 -10.50 -17.98 17.99
N PRO A 70 -9.21 -17.58 18.06
CA PRO A 70 -8.67 -16.58 17.17
C PRO A 70 -8.71 -17.06 15.71
N GLU A 71 -9.67 -16.55 14.95
CA GLU A 71 -9.77 -16.76 13.52
C GLU A 71 -8.60 -16.05 12.84
N LEU A 72 -7.77 -16.82 12.15
CA LEU A 72 -6.64 -16.26 11.42
C LEU A 72 -7.14 -15.68 10.11
N HIS A 73 -6.75 -14.43 9.83
CA HIS A 73 -6.93 -13.84 8.49
C HIS A 73 -6.51 -14.84 7.39
N PRO A 74 -7.32 -15.00 6.33
CA PRO A 74 -7.05 -15.97 5.27
C PRO A 74 -5.84 -15.56 4.39
N TYR A 75 -5.41 -14.30 4.49
CA TYR A 75 -4.31 -13.70 3.74
C TYR A 75 -3.16 -13.23 4.64
N PRO A 76 -1.94 -13.04 4.09
CA PRO A 76 -0.85 -12.37 4.80
C PRO A 76 -1.15 -10.88 5.05
N ILE A 77 -0.64 -10.36 6.16
CA ILE A 77 -0.69 -8.94 6.52
C ILE A 77 0.71 -8.34 6.37
N MET A 78 0.93 -7.58 5.31
CA MET A 78 2.16 -6.84 5.07
C MET A 78 2.31 -5.70 6.08
N MET A 79 3.34 -5.77 6.91
CA MET A 79 3.69 -4.73 7.89
C MET A 79 5.16 -4.33 7.74
N ARG A 80 5.58 -3.22 8.36
CA ARG A 80 6.99 -2.76 8.31
C ARG A 80 7.99 -3.82 8.79
N ARG A 81 7.57 -4.70 9.71
CA ARG A 81 8.31 -5.88 10.20
C ARG A 81 7.30 -6.94 10.63
N LYS A 82 7.75 -8.18 10.79
CA LYS A 82 6.93 -9.23 11.40
C LYS A 82 6.68 -8.93 12.88
N TYR A 83 5.44 -9.01 13.32
CA TYR A 83 5.02 -8.84 14.71
C TYR A 83 4.40 -10.15 15.23
N GLN A 84 4.92 -10.68 16.34
CA GLN A 84 4.43 -11.94 16.90
C GLN A 84 2.94 -11.91 17.29
N ARG A 85 2.44 -10.74 17.73
CA ARG A 85 1.03 -10.54 18.09
C ARG A 85 0.08 -10.58 16.89
N VAL A 86 0.55 -10.17 15.72
CA VAL A 86 -0.21 -10.22 14.46
C VAL A 86 0.22 -11.48 13.73
N ARG A 87 -0.46 -12.60 13.98
CA ARG A 87 0.00 -13.95 13.59
C ARG A 87 0.26 -14.09 12.08
N ARG A 88 -0.53 -13.42 11.25
CA ARG A 88 -0.39 -13.39 9.79
C ARG A 88 0.55 -12.30 9.26
N SER A 89 1.22 -11.56 10.14
CA SER A 89 2.12 -10.49 9.70
C SER A 89 3.35 -11.05 8.97
N ILE A 90 3.66 -10.41 7.85
CA ILE A 90 4.91 -10.57 7.11
C ILE A 90 5.65 -9.23 7.08
N GLY A 91 6.98 -9.28 7.05
CA GLY A 91 7.80 -8.07 7.01
C GLY A 91 7.98 -7.57 5.59
N TYR A 92 7.77 -6.28 5.38
CA TYR A 92 8.01 -5.61 4.11
C TYR A 92 9.49 -5.73 3.70
N PRO A 93 9.80 -6.19 2.47
CA PRO A 93 11.18 -6.44 2.03
C PRO A 93 11.87 -5.14 1.59
N ILE A 94 12.05 -4.20 2.52
CA ILE A 94 12.50 -2.83 2.24
C ILE A 94 13.81 -2.77 1.45
N ARG A 95 14.76 -3.67 1.73
CA ARG A 95 16.07 -3.72 1.04
C ARG A 95 15.91 -4.16 -0.42
N ALA A 96 15.16 -5.24 -0.66
CA ALA A 96 14.93 -5.76 -2.01
C ALA A 96 14.13 -4.78 -2.88
N VAL A 97 13.17 -4.07 -2.28
CA VAL A 97 12.47 -3.00 -2.99
C VAL A 97 13.42 -1.84 -3.27
N ALA A 98 14.21 -1.39 -2.30
CA ALA A 98 15.15 -0.28 -2.51
C ALA A 98 16.20 -0.58 -3.60
N GLU A 99 16.60 -1.84 -3.78
CA GLU A 99 17.52 -2.26 -4.84
C GLU A 99 16.99 -2.03 -6.26
N GLN A 100 15.68 -1.86 -6.43
CA GLN A 100 15.07 -1.47 -7.71
C GLN A 100 15.46 -0.06 -8.15
N VAL A 101 15.90 0.81 -7.22
CA VAL A 101 16.22 2.21 -7.49
C VAL A 101 17.48 2.64 -6.73
N LYS A 102 18.65 2.33 -7.29
CA LYS A 102 19.95 2.56 -6.63
C LYS A 102 20.35 4.04 -6.47
N LEU A 103 19.75 4.94 -7.24
CA LEU A 103 20.14 6.35 -7.28
C LEU A 103 19.25 7.27 -6.46
N ALA A 104 18.13 6.77 -5.92
CA ALA A 104 17.20 7.59 -5.16
C ALA A 104 17.50 7.51 -3.65
N PRO A 105 17.41 8.63 -2.93
CA PRO A 105 17.49 8.64 -1.47
C PRO A 105 16.42 7.75 -0.83
N VAL A 106 16.77 6.97 0.20
CA VAL A 106 15.85 6.02 0.86
C VAL A 106 14.59 6.70 1.40
N ASN A 107 14.71 7.93 1.90
CA ASN A 107 13.57 8.73 2.36
C ASN A 107 12.59 9.11 1.24
N THR A 108 13.06 9.18 0.00
CA THR A 108 12.20 9.37 -1.18
C THR A 108 11.55 8.06 -1.64
N LEU A 109 12.12 6.90 -1.29
CA LEU A 109 11.59 5.60 -1.72
C LEU A 109 10.33 5.17 -0.97
N PHE A 110 10.13 5.60 0.27
CA PHE A 110 9.08 5.03 1.12
C PHE A 110 8.29 6.12 1.83
N GLY A 111 7.70 7.03 1.04
CA GLY A 111 6.96 8.19 1.55
C GLY A 111 5.59 7.84 2.11
N CYS A 112 4.94 6.80 1.58
CA CYS A 112 3.61 6.34 2.04
C CYS A 112 3.37 4.86 1.76
N THR A 113 2.32 4.29 2.36
CA THR A 113 1.93 2.88 2.13
C THR A 113 1.72 2.58 0.65
N HIS A 114 1.10 3.50 -0.10
CA HIS A 114 0.89 3.32 -1.54
C HIS A 114 2.23 3.17 -2.29
N SER A 115 3.18 4.07 -2.05
CA SER A 115 4.51 4.00 -2.68
C SER A 115 5.23 2.68 -2.39
N MET A 116 5.04 2.14 -1.18
CA MET A 116 5.57 0.84 -0.79
C MET A 116 4.87 -0.31 -1.51
N MET A 117 3.54 -0.27 -1.67
CA MET A 117 2.81 -1.24 -2.48
C MET A 117 3.30 -1.24 -3.92
N LEU A 118 3.45 -0.06 -4.54
CA LEU A 118 3.93 0.05 -5.91
C LEU A 118 5.35 -0.50 -6.07
N GLY A 119 6.27 -0.14 -5.18
CA GLY A 119 7.62 -0.68 -5.16
C GLY A 119 7.66 -2.20 -4.98
N TYR A 120 6.78 -2.76 -4.14
CA TYR A 120 6.67 -4.20 -3.95
C TYR A 120 6.06 -4.91 -5.16
N ALA A 121 5.05 -4.34 -5.82
CA ALA A 121 4.50 -4.88 -7.06
C ALA A 121 5.55 -4.94 -8.17
N ILE A 122 6.37 -3.88 -8.31
CA ILE A 122 7.50 -3.86 -9.23
C ILE A 122 8.51 -4.97 -8.89
N LEU A 123 8.80 -5.19 -7.61
CA LEU A 123 9.70 -6.27 -7.17
C LEU A 123 9.13 -7.66 -7.49
N GLN A 124 7.81 -7.85 -7.35
CA GLN A 124 7.13 -9.11 -7.69
C GLN A 124 7.04 -9.35 -9.21
N GLY A 125 7.27 -8.32 -10.04
CA GLY A 125 7.26 -8.44 -11.49
C GLY A 125 5.86 -8.44 -12.10
N TYR A 126 4.88 -7.80 -11.45
CA TYR A 126 3.57 -7.58 -12.07
C TYR A 126 3.70 -6.75 -13.35
N GLU A 127 2.88 -7.08 -14.34
CA GLU A 127 2.90 -6.44 -15.65
C GLU A 127 1.84 -5.34 -15.77
N ARG A 128 0.82 -5.37 -14.90
CA ARG A 128 -0.24 -4.38 -14.82
C ARG A 128 -0.59 -4.10 -13.36
N ILE A 129 -0.79 -2.82 -13.03
CA ILE A 129 -1.14 -2.35 -11.68
C ILE A 129 -2.29 -1.36 -11.80
N GLU A 130 -3.42 -1.66 -11.17
CA GLU A 130 -4.59 -0.81 -11.16
C GLU A 130 -4.74 -0.14 -9.79
N CYS A 131 -4.84 1.18 -9.75
CA CYS A 131 -4.88 1.95 -8.50
C CYS A 131 -6.26 2.59 -8.29
N TYR A 132 -6.95 2.24 -7.21
CA TYR A 132 -8.27 2.79 -6.88
C TYR A 132 -8.21 3.73 -5.69
N GLY A 133 -8.92 4.87 -5.82
CA GLY A 133 -9.21 5.90 -4.80
C GLY A 133 -8.04 6.43 -4.00
N VAL A 134 -6.83 6.36 -4.55
CA VAL A 134 -5.67 7.09 -4.03
C VAL A 134 -5.79 8.54 -4.48
N ASN A 135 -6.17 9.44 -3.57
CA ASN A 135 -6.51 10.81 -3.96
C ASN A 135 -5.45 11.86 -3.58
N LEU A 136 -4.56 11.61 -2.62
CA LEU A 136 -3.47 12.52 -2.18
C LEU A 136 -3.84 14.02 -2.16
N MET A 137 -5.10 14.37 -1.85
CA MET A 137 -5.62 15.74 -2.02
C MET A 137 -5.22 16.68 -0.89
N ASN A 138 -4.83 16.14 0.27
CA ASN A 138 -4.35 16.94 1.38
C ASN A 138 -3.00 17.56 0.99
N PRO A 139 -2.80 18.90 1.11
CA PRO A 139 -1.54 19.54 0.75
C PRO A 139 -0.30 18.93 1.41
N VAL A 140 -0.44 18.45 2.64
CA VAL A 140 0.65 17.78 3.37
C VAL A 140 0.98 16.43 2.74
N GLU A 141 -0.03 15.61 2.45
CA GLU A 141 0.15 14.32 1.76
C GLU A 141 0.70 14.53 0.34
N THR A 142 0.20 15.54 -0.39
CA THR A 142 0.73 15.93 -1.69
C THR A 142 2.23 16.26 -1.60
N TYR A 143 2.66 17.01 -0.59
CA TYR A 143 4.07 17.40 -0.46
C TYR A 143 4.95 16.22 -0.04
N LEU A 144 4.51 15.41 0.91
CA LEU A 144 5.33 14.35 1.52
C LEU A 144 5.27 13.02 0.74
N GLU A 145 4.11 12.64 0.21
CA GLU A 145 3.87 11.30 -0.33
C GLU A 145 4.00 11.24 -1.85
N LYS A 146 3.57 12.31 -2.54
CA LYS A 146 3.56 12.36 -4.01
C LYS A 146 4.95 12.19 -4.65
N PRO A 147 6.05 12.75 -4.12
CA PRO A 147 7.38 12.52 -4.71
C PRO A 147 7.76 11.04 -4.74
N SER A 148 7.42 10.30 -3.67
CA SER A 148 7.69 8.87 -3.56
C SER A 148 6.84 8.08 -4.55
N TRP A 149 5.55 8.40 -4.64
CA TRP A 149 4.66 7.77 -5.62
C TRP A 149 5.10 8.03 -7.06
N ALA A 150 5.40 9.29 -7.41
CA ALA A 150 5.84 9.67 -8.76
C ALA A 150 7.14 8.98 -9.17
N LEU A 151 8.08 8.80 -8.24
CA LEU A 151 9.30 8.03 -8.49
C LEU A 151 8.96 6.59 -8.88
N TRP A 152 8.18 5.87 -8.06
CA TRP A 152 7.83 4.48 -8.34
C TRP A 152 6.97 4.31 -9.58
N TYR A 153 6.08 5.26 -9.86
CA TYR A 153 5.33 5.30 -11.11
C TYR A 153 6.27 5.38 -12.32
N GLY A 154 7.25 6.28 -12.29
CA GLY A 154 8.26 6.36 -13.35
C GLY A 154 9.08 5.08 -13.49
N VAL A 155 9.42 4.43 -12.37
CA VAL A 155 10.13 3.14 -12.37
C VAL A 155 9.27 2.04 -12.99
N ALA A 156 7.98 1.95 -12.66
CA ALA A 156 7.06 0.98 -13.25
C ALA A 156 7.00 1.15 -14.77
N LEU A 157 6.77 2.38 -15.25
CA LEU A 157 6.74 2.68 -16.68
C LEU A 157 8.06 2.33 -17.39
N SER A 158 9.20 2.60 -16.76
CA SER A 158 10.52 2.27 -17.33
C SER A 158 10.75 0.76 -17.50
N LYS A 159 10.00 -0.07 -16.76
CA LYS A 159 10.03 -1.53 -16.83
C LYS A 159 8.93 -2.11 -17.73
N GLY A 160 8.13 -1.26 -18.38
CA GLY A 160 7.02 -1.70 -19.24
C GLY A 160 5.80 -2.18 -18.47
N ILE A 161 5.66 -1.82 -17.20
CA ILE A 161 4.50 -2.16 -16.37
C ILE A 161 3.39 -1.14 -16.66
N GLU A 162 2.21 -1.63 -17.03
CA GLU A 162 1.02 -0.79 -17.20
C GLU A 162 0.53 -0.33 -15.82
N VAL A 163 0.34 0.97 -15.63
CA VAL A 163 -0.20 1.51 -14.38
C VAL A 163 -1.45 2.33 -14.66
N ASP A 164 -2.60 1.76 -14.31
CA ASP A 164 -3.91 2.39 -14.48
C ASP A 164 -4.26 3.25 -13.26
N LEU A 165 -4.38 4.56 -13.49
CA LEU A 165 -4.74 5.56 -12.49
C LEU A 165 -6.12 6.18 -12.73
N THR A 166 -6.92 5.65 -13.66
CA THR A 166 -8.25 6.18 -14.01
C THR A 166 -9.18 6.27 -12.80
N HIS A 167 -8.99 5.39 -11.82
CA HIS A 167 -9.74 5.34 -10.58
C HIS A 167 -9.11 6.14 -9.43
N SER A 168 -8.02 6.88 -9.71
CA SER A 168 -7.26 7.71 -8.76
C SER A 168 -6.78 9.02 -9.42
N PRO A 169 -7.70 9.86 -9.94
CA PRO A 169 -7.37 10.96 -10.85
C PRO A 169 -6.52 12.07 -10.21
N TYR A 170 -6.53 12.17 -8.88
CA TYR A 170 -5.83 13.22 -8.14
C TYR A 170 -4.37 12.89 -7.81
N MET A 171 -3.91 11.65 -8.06
CA MET A 171 -2.49 11.32 -7.86
C MET A 171 -1.59 12.09 -8.82
N MET A 172 -1.94 12.10 -10.10
CA MET A 172 -1.13 12.69 -11.17
C MET A 172 -2.01 13.53 -12.11
N PRO A 173 -2.58 14.65 -11.63
CA PRO A 173 -3.56 15.46 -12.38
C PRO A 173 -3.00 16.10 -13.67
N THR A 174 -1.70 15.96 -13.95
CA THR A 174 -1.00 16.64 -15.05
C THR A 174 -0.15 15.74 -15.97
N VAL A 175 -0.19 14.40 -15.84
CA VAL A 175 0.51 13.50 -16.79
C VAL A 175 -0.32 13.22 -18.06
N THR A 176 -1.52 13.81 -18.16
CA THR A 176 -2.41 13.74 -19.32
C THR A 176 -1.78 14.23 -20.63
N TYR A 177 -0.62 14.90 -20.60
CA TYR A 177 0.13 15.26 -21.82
C TYR A 177 0.98 14.12 -22.42
N PHE A 178 1.12 12.97 -21.76
CA PHE A 178 1.87 11.83 -22.28
C PHE A 178 1.00 10.68 -22.83
N ASN A 179 -0.31 10.69 -22.58
CA ASN A 179 -1.18 9.58 -22.94
C ASN A 179 -1.67 9.56 -24.40
N ASP A 180 -1.44 10.62 -25.17
CA ASP A 180 -1.80 10.65 -26.61
C ASP A 180 -0.92 9.73 -27.50
N ARG A 181 0.01 8.94 -26.92
CA ARG A 181 0.92 8.05 -27.70
C ARG A 181 0.89 6.56 -27.35
N LEU A 182 0.08 6.10 -26.39
CA LEU A 182 0.08 4.68 -25.97
C LEU A 182 -1.12 3.87 -26.47
N GLY A 183 -1.85 4.38 -27.46
CA GLY A 183 -2.85 3.59 -28.18
C GLY A 183 -2.18 2.49 -29.00
N GLN A 184 -1.98 1.30 -28.41
CA GLN A 184 -1.89 -0.05 -29.00
C GLN A 184 -0.93 -0.96 -28.20
N ILE A 185 -1.33 -1.41 -27.01
CA ILE A 185 -0.78 -2.65 -26.44
C ILE A 185 -1.95 -3.46 -25.88
N GLN A 186 -2.46 -4.40 -26.68
CA GLN A 186 -3.29 -5.50 -26.18
C GLN A 186 -2.34 -6.64 -25.84
N ASN A 187 -2.25 -7.05 -24.57
CA ASN A 187 -1.61 -8.31 -24.20
C ASN A 187 -2.20 -8.87 -22.90
N GLN A 188 -2.13 -10.19 -22.80
CA GLN A 188 -2.55 -10.99 -21.65
C GLN A 188 -1.53 -10.79 -20.53
N PHE A 189 -1.82 -9.87 -19.61
CA PHE A 189 -0.97 -9.54 -18.48
C PHE A 189 -1.46 -10.24 -17.21
N THR A 190 -0.58 -10.42 -16.23
CA THR A 190 -0.99 -10.72 -14.84
C THR A 190 -1.16 -9.41 -14.07
N PRO A 191 -2.40 -8.99 -13.76
CA PRO A 191 -2.68 -7.73 -13.08
C PRO A 191 -2.64 -7.81 -11.55
N ALA A 192 -2.14 -6.74 -10.90
CA ALA A 192 -2.39 -6.44 -9.50
C ALA A 192 -3.45 -5.33 -9.40
N VAL A 193 -4.44 -5.50 -8.53
CA VAL A 193 -5.40 -4.45 -8.15
C VAL A 193 -5.01 -3.93 -6.78
N VAL A 194 -4.63 -2.66 -6.74
CA VAL A 194 -4.33 -1.88 -5.53
C VAL A 194 -5.49 -0.93 -5.30
N SER A 195 -6.30 -1.14 -4.27
CA SER A 195 -7.48 -0.29 -4.03
C SER A 195 -7.49 0.41 -2.69
N TYR A 196 -8.00 1.65 -2.70
CA TYR A 196 -8.18 2.53 -1.55
C TYR A 196 -9.37 3.48 -1.78
N GLN A 197 -9.94 4.06 -0.71
CA GLN A 197 -10.91 5.16 -0.77
C GLN A 197 -10.68 6.13 0.42
N VAL A 198 -10.36 7.40 0.18
CA VAL A 198 -10.29 8.41 1.26
C VAL A 198 -11.72 8.79 1.71
N TRP A 199 -11.98 8.75 3.02
CA TRP A 199 -12.95 9.65 3.67
C TRP A 199 -12.18 10.62 4.58
N GLY A 200 -12.42 11.92 4.42
CA GLY A 200 -11.91 12.94 5.33
C GLY A 200 -12.69 12.93 6.64
N THR A 201 -12.02 13.06 7.77
CA THR A 201 -11.92 14.30 8.59
C THR A 201 -11.25 13.97 9.92
N GLU A 202 -10.15 14.67 10.22
CA GLU A 202 -9.74 15.28 11.49
C GLU A 202 -8.21 15.25 11.67
N GLN A 203 -7.67 16.45 11.83
CA GLN A 203 -6.26 16.76 12.00
C GLN A 203 -5.68 15.97 13.19
N THR A 204 -4.76 15.04 12.93
CA THR A 204 -3.87 14.52 13.98
C THR A 204 -2.43 14.87 13.62
N GLY A 205 -1.77 15.59 14.55
CA GLY A 205 -0.48 16.25 14.37
C GLY A 205 0.60 15.33 13.81
N PHE A 206 0.95 15.57 12.54
CA PHE A 206 1.81 14.70 11.74
C PHE A 206 3.30 15.10 11.79
N HIS A 207 3.69 16.15 12.53
CA HIS A 207 4.82 16.96 12.09
C HIS A 207 6.17 16.89 12.82
N ASP A 208 6.34 16.21 13.96
CA ASP A 208 7.65 16.28 14.67
C ASP A 208 8.46 14.96 14.75
N GLU A 209 7.93 13.80 14.35
CA GLU A 209 8.56 12.50 14.68
C GLU A 209 9.14 11.71 13.49
N PHE A 210 9.12 12.24 12.26
CA PHE A 210 9.72 11.57 11.08
C PHE A 210 11.20 11.89 10.83
N ALA A 211 11.80 12.80 11.61
CA ALA A 211 13.24 12.99 11.62
C ALA A 211 13.88 11.92 12.52
N MET A 212 14.26 10.77 11.95
CA MET A 212 15.21 9.89 12.62
C MET A 212 16.49 10.68 12.86
N THR A 213 16.90 10.75 14.13
CA THR A 213 18.15 11.40 14.49
C THR A 213 19.32 10.59 13.92
N LYS A 214 20.47 11.23 13.75
CA LYS A 214 21.70 10.53 13.33
C LYS A 214 22.06 9.36 14.28
N ASP A 215 21.61 9.43 15.53
CA ASP A 215 21.81 8.39 16.54
C ASP A 215 20.90 7.18 16.32
N ASP A 216 19.69 7.37 15.79
CA ASP A 216 18.79 6.27 15.43
C ASP A 216 19.36 5.43 14.27
N TRP A 217 20.12 6.08 13.37
CA TRP A 217 20.84 5.40 12.28
C TRP A 217 22.00 4.56 12.79
N THR A 218 22.79 5.09 13.72
CA THR A 218 23.97 4.39 14.26
C THR A 218 23.56 3.13 15.04
N LYS A 219 22.48 3.21 15.84
CA LYS A 219 21.93 2.07 16.58
C LYS A 219 21.40 0.95 15.67
N LEU A 220 20.84 1.30 14.51
CA LEU A 220 20.43 0.33 13.50
C LEU A 220 21.61 -0.44 12.89
N HIS A 221 22.80 0.17 12.85
CA HIS A 221 24.02 -0.46 12.36
C HIS A 221 24.77 -1.29 13.42
N GLU A 222 24.64 -0.95 14.71
CA GLU A 222 25.30 -1.68 15.81
C GLU A 222 24.58 -2.96 16.23
N VAL A 223 23.25 -3.05 16.06
CA VAL A 223 22.47 -4.27 16.37
C VAL A 223 22.66 -5.37 15.30
N GLN A 224 23.45 -5.12 14.25
CA GLN A 224 23.71 -6.07 13.15
C GLN A 224 25.18 -6.53 13.05
N LYS A 225 25.96 -6.39 14.13
CA LYS A 225 27.19 -7.16 14.35
C LYS A 225 26.95 -8.20 15.44
#